data_AF-A0A9X4R476-F1
#
_entry.id   AF-A0A9X4R476-F1
#
_cell.length_a   1.000
_cell.length_b   1.000
_cell.length_c   1.000
_cell.angle_alpha   90.00
_cell.angle_beta   90.00
_cell.angle_gamma   90.00
#
_symmetry.space_group_name_H-M   'P 1'
#
loop_
_entity.id
_entity.type
_entity.pdbx_description
1 polymer ?
#
loop_
_entity_poly.entity_id
_entity_poly.type
_entity_poly.pdbx_seq_one_letter_code
_entity_poly.pdbx_strand_id
1 'polypeptide(L)'
;MATRKKNDALPPMEGQAFAELMQQMAQLPQISPATLAELQAGYMQQATALWNASLGQGEAPAVSDRRFAAPEWRANPAASFMTQLYLLNGRTLQQMAGAVEADDKTKARIRFAVQQFVDAASPSNFLALNPEAQKLALDSSGETLSRGLQNLWGDVQRGHVSQTDESAFEVGRNVATTAGSIVYENELFQLIEYAPLTAEVKARPLLMVPPCINKFYILDLQPDNSLIRYAVAEGNRVFVVSWRNPDESVRHLGWDDYIEQGAIQAIRVAQEISGQDRINTLGFCVGGTILATGLAVLAARGEQPAASVTLLTTLLDFADNGILDIFVDEASVRLREATLGPDSPKGPQLLHGQELATTFSFLRPNDLVWNYVVGNYLKGEAPPPFDLLYWNGDSTNLPGPMYCWYLRHTYLQNELKEPGRLTVCGEKLDLGAIDAPVYIYGSREDHIVPWHAAYRSTQILKGRKRFVMGASGHIAGVINPPPKPGKPARRSHWIAKGAALPADPEAWFKSATEHAGSWWPDWSAWLASHAGTPQPAPKAPGNRKYKSIEPAPGRYVKVKA
;
A
#
# COMPACT_ATOMS: atom_id res chain seq x y z
N MET A 1 -57.42 -63.72 -6.36
CA MET A 1 -57.34 -63.37 -7.80
C MET A 1 -56.63 -62.02 -7.89
N ALA A 2 -55.55 -61.93 -8.68
CA ALA A 2 -54.87 -60.71 -9.15
C ALA A 2 -54.17 -59.80 -8.10
N THR A 3 -52.96 -59.24 -8.30
CA THR A 3 -51.93 -59.33 -9.34
C THR A 3 -50.64 -58.68 -8.82
N ARG A 4 -49.50 -59.20 -9.27
CA ARG A 4 -48.13 -58.68 -9.10
C ARG A 4 -47.82 -57.62 -10.18
N LYS A 5 -47.10 -56.53 -9.85
CA LYS A 5 -46.26 -55.63 -10.70
C LYS A 5 -45.75 -54.50 -9.78
N LYS A 6 -44.54 -53.93 -9.87
CA LYS A 6 -43.35 -54.08 -10.72
C LYS A 6 -42.20 -53.32 -10.00
N ASN A 7 -40.96 -53.69 -10.27
CA ASN A 7 -39.74 -52.98 -9.87
C ASN A 7 -39.80 -51.48 -10.20
N ASP A 8 -39.42 -50.63 -9.24
CA ASP A 8 -38.77 -49.34 -9.52
C ASP A 8 -37.39 -49.35 -8.86
N ALA A 9 -36.37 -49.36 -9.70
CA ALA A 9 -34.98 -49.26 -9.31
C ALA A 9 -34.69 -47.81 -8.87
N LEU A 10 -33.92 -47.67 -7.79
CA LEU A 10 -33.29 -46.40 -7.43
C LEU A 10 -32.46 -45.88 -8.62
N PRO A 11 -32.53 -44.58 -8.95
CA PRO A 11 -31.70 -44.02 -10.01
C PRO A 11 -30.22 -44.02 -9.58
N PRO A 12 -29.27 -44.20 -10.53
CA PRO A 12 -27.84 -44.22 -10.23
C PRO A 12 -27.34 -42.80 -9.92
N MET A 13 -27.32 -42.42 -8.64
CA MET A 13 -26.83 -41.11 -8.18
C MET A 13 -25.31 -40.91 -8.31
N GLU A 14 -24.52 -41.96 -8.57
CA GLU A 14 -23.06 -41.85 -8.65
C GLU A 14 -22.55 -41.32 -10.00
N GLY A 15 -23.27 -41.57 -11.10
CA GLY A 15 -22.83 -41.18 -12.45
C GLY A 15 -23.01 -39.70 -12.78
N GLN A 16 -24.05 -39.06 -12.23
CA GLN A 16 -24.31 -37.63 -12.44
C GLN A 16 -23.34 -36.76 -11.64
N ALA A 17 -23.07 -37.12 -10.37
CA ALA A 17 -22.09 -36.40 -9.56
C ALA A 17 -20.67 -36.53 -10.14
N PHE A 18 -20.30 -37.68 -10.69
CA PHE A 18 -19.02 -37.86 -11.38
C PHE A 18 -18.97 -37.11 -12.72
N ALA A 19 -20.06 -37.09 -13.50
CA ALA A 19 -20.13 -36.32 -14.73
C ALA A 19 -20.07 -34.81 -14.48
N GLU A 20 -20.73 -34.32 -13.42
CA GLU A 20 -20.66 -32.92 -12.97
C GLU A 20 -19.26 -32.58 -12.45
N LEU A 21 -18.62 -33.48 -11.69
CA LEU A 21 -17.22 -33.32 -11.26
C LEU A 21 -16.28 -33.27 -12.47
N MET A 22 -16.45 -34.14 -13.46
CA MET A 22 -15.64 -34.17 -14.68
C MET A 22 -15.91 -32.95 -15.57
N GLN A 23 -17.14 -32.44 -15.63
CA GLN A 23 -17.46 -31.17 -16.29
C GLN A 23 -16.83 -29.98 -15.56
N GLN A 24 -16.87 -29.96 -14.23
CA GLN A 24 -16.20 -28.93 -13.42
C GLN A 24 -14.69 -29.01 -13.59
N MET A 25 -14.10 -30.21 -13.62
CA MET A 25 -12.67 -30.42 -13.89
C MET A 25 -12.26 -30.03 -15.30
N ALA A 26 -13.13 -30.25 -16.30
CA ALA A 26 -12.90 -29.80 -17.67
C ALA A 26 -13.02 -28.27 -17.83
N GLN A 27 -13.72 -27.60 -16.90
CA GLN A 27 -13.80 -26.14 -16.81
C GLN A 27 -12.69 -25.53 -15.95
N LEU A 28 -11.88 -26.36 -15.25
CA LEU A 28 -10.70 -25.85 -14.56
C LEU A 28 -9.67 -25.38 -15.59
N PRO A 29 -9.02 -24.23 -15.36
CA PRO A 29 -7.94 -23.76 -16.20
C PRO A 29 -6.85 -24.83 -16.38
N GLN A 30 -6.57 -25.20 -17.63
CA GLN A 30 -5.61 -26.27 -17.96
C GLN A 30 -4.25 -25.68 -18.36
N ILE A 31 -3.19 -26.45 -18.17
CA ILE A 31 -1.89 -26.17 -18.78
C ILE A 31 -1.82 -27.01 -20.06
N SER A 32 -1.36 -26.43 -21.17
CA SER A 32 -1.21 -27.17 -22.42
C SER A 32 -0.36 -28.44 -22.21
N PRO A 33 -0.71 -29.60 -22.81
CA PRO A 33 0.07 -30.83 -22.64
C PRO A 33 1.55 -30.68 -23.03
N ALA A 34 1.84 -29.87 -24.06
CA ALA A 34 3.21 -29.58 -24.50
C ALA A 34 3.99 -28.79 -23.44
N THR A 35 3.41 -27.70 -22.92
CA THR A 35 4.04 -26.89 -21.87
C THR A 35 4.20 -27.69 -20.57
N LEU A 36 3.22 -28.53 -20.23
CA LEU A 36 3.32 -29.41 -19.07
C LEU A 36 4.47 -30.41 -19.21
N ALA A 37 4.63 -31.03 -20.39
CA ALA A 37 5.73 -31.94 -20.67
C ALA A 37 7.10 -31.24 -20.61
N GLU A 38 7.22 -30.01 -21.12
CA GLU A 38 8.43 -29.19 -21.01
C GLU A 38 8.78 -28.87 -19.55
N LEU A 39 7.79 -28.44 -18.76
CA LEU A 39 7.98 -28.16 -17.33
C LEU A 39 8.38 -29.42 -16.54
N GLN A 40 7.77 -30.57 -16.85
CA GLN A 40 8.11 -31.86 -16.25
C GLN A 40 9.54 -32.29 -16.60
N ALA A 41 9.94 -32.17 -17.87
CA ALA A 41 11.29 -32.49 -18.30
C ALA A 41 12.33 -31.58 -17.62
N GLY A 42 12.07 -30.27 -17.56
CA GLY A 42 12.92 -29.29 -16.88
C GLY A 42 13.03 -29.52 -15.37
N TYR A 43 11.93 -29.93 -14.72
CA TYR A 43 11.92 -30.30 -13.31
C TYR A 43 12.77 -31.56 -13.08
N MET A 44 12.58 -32.62 -13.87
CA MET A 44 13.34 -33.86 -13.73
C MET A 44 14.84 -33.65 -13.93
N GLN A 45 15.24 -32.82 -14.89
CA GLN A 45 16.63 -32.45 -15.11
C GLN A 45 17.23 -31.75 -13.89
N GLN A 46 16.55 -30.74 -13.35
CA GLN A 46 17.01 -29.99 -12.18
C GLN A 46 17.01 -30.84 -10.90
N ALA A 47 15.98 -31.67 -10.69
CA ALA A 47 15.91 -32.58 -9.56
C ALA A 47 17.04 -33.61 -9.58
N THR A 48 17.36 -34.15 -10.77
CA THR A 48 18.51 -35.07 -10.95
C THR A 48 19.84 -34.36 -10.64
N ALA A 49 20.01 -33.12 -11.10
CA ALA A 49 21.21 -32.34 -10.79
C ALA A 49 21.34 -32.08 -9.28
N LEU A 50 20.24 -31.74 -8.59
CA LEU A 50 20.23 -31.57 -7.14
C LEU A 50 20.55 -32.86 -6.39
N TRP A 51 20.03 -33.99 -6.86
CA TRP A 51 20.34 -35.31 -6.30
C TRP A 51 21.81 -35.68 -6.48
N ASN A 52 22.39 -35.45 -7.66
CA ASN A 52 23.81 -35.71 -7.89
C ASN A 52 24.69 -34.79 -7.02
N ALA A 53 24.33 -33.51 -6.89
CA ALA A 53 25.03 -32.58 -6.02
C ALA A 53 24.98 -33.00 -4.54
N SER A 54 23.87 -33.57 -4.06
CA SER A 54 23.77 -34.06 -2.68
C SER A 54 24.63 -35.30 -2.42
N LEU A 55 24.95 -36.07 -3.46
CA LEU A 55 25.91 -37.18 -3.44
C LEU A 55 27.37 -36.72 -3.64
N GLY A 56 27.64 -35.41 -3.66
CA GLY A 56 28.97 -34.84 -3.88
C GLY A 56 29.42 -34.84 -5.35
N GLN A 57 28.50 -35.09 -6.29
CA GLN A 57 28.77 -35.10 -7.73
C GLN A 57 28.19 -33.83 -8.37
N GLY A 58 29.03 -32.80 -8.52
CA GLY A 58 28.65 -31.48 -9.05
C GLY A 58 28.41 -30.45 -7.96
N GLU A 59 28.10 -29.22 -8.36
CA GLU A 59 27.83 -28.10 -7.44
C GLU A 59 26.33 -27.83 -7.33
N ALA A 60 25.85 -27.64 -6.10
CA ALA A 60 24.49 -27.21 -5.86
C ALA A 60 24.30 -25.73 -6.30
N PRO A 61 23.11 -25.34 -6.80
CA PRO A 61 22.84 -23.96 -7.19
C PRO A 61 23.08 -22.96 -6.05
N ALA A 62 23.52 -21.75 -6.36
CA ALA A 62 23.62 -20.70 -5.34
C ALA A 62 22.23 -20.34 -4.79
N VAL A 63 22.07 -20.32 -3.47
CA VAL A 63 20.86 -19.86 -2.79
C VAL A 63 20.94 -18.37 -2.55
N SER A 64 20.09 -17.59 -3.22
CA SER A 64 19.99 -16.13 -3.09
C SER A 64 18.86 -15.66 -2.15
N ASP A 65 17.99 -16.58 -1.74
CA ASP A 65 16.88 -16.29 -0.83
C ASP A 65 17.39 -16.02 0.59
N ARG A 66 17.05 -14.84 1.13
CA ARG A 66 17.51 -14.36 2.43
C ARG A 66 17.05 -15.23 3.61
N ARG A 67 15.94 -15.96 3.47
CA ARG A 67 15.45 -16.90 4.51
C ARG A 67 16.46 -17.98 4.86
N PHE A 68 17.36 -18.30 3.92
CA PHE A 68 18.38 -19.34 4.05
C PHE A 68 19.80 -18.77 4.09
N ALA A 69 19.96 -17.51 4.49
CA ALA A 69 21.24 -16.82 4.50
C ALA A 69 22.18 -17.29 5.63
N ALA A 70 21.63 -17.80 6.73
CA ALA A 70 22.42 -18.21 7.89
C ALA A 70 23.33 -19.42 7.55
N PRO A 71 24.58 -19.48 8.07
CA PRO A 71 25.53 -20.54 7.75
C PRO A 71 25.00 -21.96 8.02
N GLU A 72 24.13 -22.11 9.01
CA GLU A 72 23.52 -23.37 9.45
C GLU A 72 22.76 -24.07 8.32
N TRP A 73 22.12 -23.30 7.44
CA TRP A 73 21.40 -23.81 6.27
C TRP A 73 22.33 -24.47 5.26
N ARG A 74 23.58 -24.00 5.16
CA ARG A 74 24.60 -24.56 4.26
C ARG A 74 25.43 -25.66 4.93
N ALA A 75 25.67 -25.53 6.23
CA ALA A 75 26.49 -26.45 7.00
C ALA A 75 25.79 -27.81 7.24
N ASN A 76 24.46 -27.85 7.26
CA ASN A 76 23.69 -29.08 7.40
C ASN A 76 23.29 -29.64 6.00
N PRO A 77 23.81 -30.80 5.57
CA PRO A 77 23.54 -31.36 4.24
C PRO A 77 22.05 -31.63 3.97
N ALA A 78 21.31 -32.11 4.97
CA ALA A 78 19.88 -32.37 4.85
C ALA A 78 19.09 -31.06 4.69
N ALA A 79 19.43 -30.03 5.48
CA ALA A 79 18.80 -28.72 5.38
C ALA A 79 19.10 -28.02 4.04
N SER A 80 20.34 -28.14 3.57
CA SER A 80 20.77 -27.62 2.25
C SER A 80 19.99 -28.30 1.12
N PHE A 81 19.92 -29.63 1.12
CA PHE A 81 19.15 -30.38 0.12
C PHE A 81 17.66 -30.02 0.14
N MET A 82 17.06 -29.96 1.31
CA MET A 82 15.66 -29.56 1.49
C MET A 82 15.40 -28.14 0.98
N THR A 83 16.30 -27.19 1.27
CA THR A 83 16.21 -25.80 0.79
C THR A 83 16.20 -25.75 -0.74
N GLN A 84 17.12 -26.47 -1.38
CA GLN A 84 17.21 -26.52 -2.83
C GLN A 84 15.97 -27.16 -3.46
N LEU A 85 15.50 -28.26 -2.89
CA LEU A 85 14.29 -28.96 -3.34
C LEU A 85 13.05 -28.07 -3.18
N TYR A 86 12.93 -27.36 -2.06
CA TYR A 86 11.86 -26.38 -1.84
C TYR A 86 11.89 -25.26 -2.89
N LEU A 87 13.06 -24.65 -3.13
CA LEU A 87 13.20 -23.58 -4.11
C LEU A 87 12.90 -24.04 -5.54
N LEU A 88 13.31 -25.27 -5.89
CA LEU A 88 12.95 -25.88 -7.18
C LEU A 88 11.43 -26.03 -7.30
N ASN A 89 10.80 -26.67 -6.32
CA ASN A 89 9.35 -26.87 -6.31
C ASN A 89 8.59 -25.54 -6.38
N GLY A 90 9.01 -24.54 -5.59
CA GLY A 90 8.41 -23.21 -5.62
C GLY A 90 8.50 -22.55 -6.99
N ARG A 91 9.68 -22.57 -7.63
CA ARG A 91 9.84 -22.03 -9.00
C ARG A 91 8.98 -22.79 -10.01
N THR A 92 8.94 -24.11 -9.95
CA THR A 92 8.15 -24.94 -10.88
C THR A 92 6.65 -24.70 -10.70
N LEU A 93 6.15 -24.64 -9.46
CA LEU A 93 4.74 -24.32 -9.19
C LEU A 93 4.38 -22.92 -9.72
N GLN A 94 5.27 -21.93 -9.57
CA GLN A 94 5.07 -20.59 -10.13
C GLN A 94 5.06 -20.60 -11.67
N GLN A 95 5.95 -21.37 -12.30
CA GLN A 95 5.94 -21.55 -13.75
C GLN A 95 4.66 -22.21 -14.24
N MET A 96 4.18 -23.25 -13.54
CA MET A 96 2.91 -23.92 -13.82
C MET A 96 1.74 -22.94 -13.70
N ALA A 97 1.68 -22.15 -12.62
CA ALA A 97 0.67 -21.11 -12.45
C ALA A 97 0.72 -20.03 -13.56
N GLY A 98 1.90 -19.72 -14.06
CA GLY A 98 2.09 -18.83 -15.21
C GLY A 98 1.62 -19.42 -16.55
N ALA A 99 1.73 -20.74 -16.69
CA ALA A 99 1.40 -21.48 -17.90
C ALA A 99 -0.09 -21.87 -18.02
N VAL A 100 -0.89 -21.67 -16.97
CA VAL A 100 -2.33 -21.91 -16.98
C VAL A 100 -3.00 -21.12 -18.10
N GLU A 101 -3.87 -21.76 -18.87
CA GLU A 101 -4.73 -21.15 -19.89
C GLU A 101 -6.00 -20.58 -19.23
N ALA A 102 -5.97 -19.29 -18.95
CA ALA A 102 -7.09 -18.51 -18.41
C ALA A 102 -6.92 -17.03 -18.80
N ASP A 103 -7.91 -16.19 -18.48
CA ASP A 103 -7.75 -14.74 -18.54
C ASP A 103 -6.69 -14.26 -17.54
N ASP A 104 -6.15 -13.06 -17.77
CA ASP A 104 -5.02 -12.52 -16.99
C ASP A 104 -5.33 -12.41 -15.48
N LYS A 105 -6.57 -12.07 -15.13
CA LYS A 105 -7.01 -11.92 -13.73
C LYS A 105 -7.08 -13.28 -13.03
N THR A 106 -7.62 -14.30 -13.69
CA THR A 106 -7.60 -15.68 -13.19
C THR A 106 -6.17 -16.21 -13.05
N LYS A 107 -5.28 -15.98 -14.02
CA LYS A 107 -3.86 -16.35 -13.89
C LYS A 107 -3.20 -15.64 -12.71
N ALA A 108 -3.46 -14.34 -12.51
CA ALA A 108 -2.93 -13.59 -11.38
C ALA A 108 -3.43 -14.15 -10.03
N ARG A 109 -4.72 -14.49 -9.91
CA ARG A 109 -5.30 -15.18 -8.75
C ARG A 109 -4.59 -16.50 -8.45
N ILE A 110 -4.35 -17.34 -9.46
CA ILE A 110 -3.67 -18.63 -9.29
C ILE A 110 -2.22 -18.44 -8.88
N ARG A 111 -1.46 -17.56 -9.55
CA ARG A 111 -0.06 -17.24 -9.18
C ARG A 111 0.03 -16.74 -7.75
N PHE A 112 -0.88 -15.86 -7.35
CA PHE A 112 -0.96 -15.37 -5.98
C PHE A 112 -1.21 -16.51 -5.00
N ALA A 113 -2.24 -17.34 -5.21
CA ALA A 113 -2.55 -18.47 -4.33
C ALA A 113 -1.38 -19.47 -4.22
N VAL A 114 -0.71 -19.76 -5.33
CA VAL A 114 0.49 -20.60 -5.34
C VAL A 114 1.64 -19.93 -4.58
N GLN A 115 1.82 -18.61 -4.71
CA GLN A 115 2.83 -17.87 -3.96
C GLN A 115 2.56 -17.96 -2.46
N GLN A 116 1.32 -17.75 -2.02
CA GLN A 116 0.91 -17.90 -0.62
C GLN A 116 1.22 -19.30 -0.09
N PHE A 117 0.91 -20.35 -0.87
CA PHE A 117 1.18 -21.73 -0.50
C PHE A 117 2.67 -22.02 -0.38
N VAL A 118 3.47 -21.61 -1.38
CA VAL A 118 4.92 -21.78 -1.38
C VAL A 118 5.53 -21.08 -0.16
N ASP A 119 5.10 -19.85 0.12
CA ASP A 119 5.59 -19.06 1.25
C ASP A 119 5.26 -19.68 2.60
N ALA A 120 4.04 -20.21 2.75
CA ALA A 120 3.61 -20.93 3.95
C ALA A 120 4.37 -22.26 4.14
N ALA A 121 4.65 -22.97 3.04
CA ALA A 121 5.36 -24.25 3.04
C ALA A 121 6.88 -24.12 3.21
N SER A 122 7.42 -22.89 3.36
CA SER A 122 8.86 -22.69 3.53
C SER A 122 9.40 -23.47 4.73
N PRO A 123 10.48 -24.26 4.57
CA PRO A 123 11.10 -24.99 5.67
C PRO A 123 11.54 -24.09 6.83
N SER A 124 11.86 -22.82 6.54
CA SER A 124 12.22 -21.82 7.55
C SER A 124 11.13 -21.59 8.60
N ASN A 125 9.86 -21.84 8.26
CA ASN A 125 8.72 -21.53 9.13
C ASN A 125 8.49 -22.58 10.22
N PHE A 126 9.18 -23.72 10.16
CA PHE A 126 8.94 -24.86 11.05
C PHE A 126 10.18 -25.17 11.87
N LEU A 127 10.06 -25.20 13.21
CA LEU A 127 11.19 -25.50 14.11
C LEU A 127 11.89 -26.82 13.75
N ALA A 128 11.13 -27.85 13.39
CA ALA A 128 11.66 -29.17 13.02
C ALA A 128 12.54 -29.15 11.76
N LEU A 129 12.39 -28.13 10.91
CA LEU A 129 13.07 -27.99 9.62
C LEU A 129 14.05 -26.80 9.57
N ASN A 130 14.11 -26.00 10.64
CA ASN A 130 14.90 -24.78 10.71
C ASN A 130 16.19 -25.00 11.54
N PRO A 131 17.35 -25.27 10.90
CA PRO A 131 18.59 -25.59 11.61
C PRO A 131 19.14 -24.39 12.40
N GLU A 132 18.86 -23.17 11.96
CA GLU A 132 19.25 -21.95 12.67
C GLU A 132 18.48 -21.82 14.00
N ALA A 133 17.16 -22.00 13.96
CA ALA A 133 16.32 -21.97 15.18
C ALA A 133 16.65 -23.14 16.13
N GLN A 134 16.90 -24.33 15.59
CA GLN A 134 17.33 -25.49 16.38
C GLN A 134 18.65 -25.22 17.11
N LYS A 135 19.65 -24.69 16.38
CA LYS A 135 20.93 -24.32 16.96
C LYS A 135 20.76 -23.28 18.06
N LEU A 136 19.98 -22.23 17.81
CA LEU A 136 19.73 -21.18 18.79
C LEU A 136 19.01 -21.71 20.05
N ALA A 137 18.06 -22.63 19.88
CA ALA A 137 17.39 -23.30 20.99
C ALA A 137 18.36 -24.16 21.82
N LEU A 138 19.29 -24.87 21.18
CA LEU A 138 20.32 -25.65 21.85
C LEU A 138 21.33 -24.75 22.58
N ASP A 139 21.86 -23.73 21.90
CA ASP A 139 22.86 -22.81 22.44
C ASP A 139 22.31 -21.99 23.63
N SER A 140 20.99 -21.72 23.65
CA SER A 140 20.30 -21.02 24.75
C SER A 140 19.66 -21.93 25.79
N SER A 141 19.89 -23.26 25.73
CA SER A 141 19.23 -24.24 26.62
C SER A 141 17.69 -24.11 26.65
N GLY A 142 17.09 -23.75 25.52
CA GLY A 142 15.63 -23.62 25.35
C GLY A 142 15.02 -22.27 25.76
N GLU A 143 15.83 -21.32 26.25
CA GLU A 143 15.34 -20.00 26.67
C GLU A 143 14.66 -19.24 25.51
N THR A 144 15.19 -19.36 24.30
CA THR A 144 14.64 -18.70 23.11
C THR A 144 13.24 -19.22 22.74
N LEU A 145 13.00 -20.53 22.90
CA LEU A 145 11.68 -21.13 22.67
C LEU A 145 10.68 -20.72 23.75
N SER A 146 11.12 -20.63 25.02
CA SER A 146 10.27 -20.14 26.11
C SER A 146 9.82 -18.70 25.85
N ARG A 147 10.75 -17.83 25.47
CA ARG A 147 10.47 -16.45 25.08
C ARG A 147 9.58 -16.38 23.83
N GLY A 148 9.82 -17.25 22.84
CA GLY A 148 9.00 -17.33 21.63
C GLY A 148 7.55 -17.73 21.91
N LEU A 149 7.31 -18.65 22.84
CA LEU A 149 5.96 -19.01 23.31
C LEU A 149 5.29 -17.86 24.08
N GLN A 150 6.04 -17.10 24.88
CA GLN A 150 5.51 -15.90 25.55
C GLN A 150 5.10 -14.84 24.51
N ASN A 151 5.91 -14.63 23.48
CA ASN A 151 5.59 -13.73 22.37
C ASN A 151 4.32 -14.17 21.64
N LEU A 152 4.23 -15.46 21.27
CA LEU A 152 3.05 -16.04 20.63
C LEU A 152 1.79 -15.86 21.48
N TRP A 153 1.89 -16.12 22.79
CA TRP A 153 0.76 -15.95 23.70
C TRP A 153 0.30 -14.50 23.79
N GLY A 154 1.24 -13.56 23.85
CA GLY A 154 0.94 -12.12 23.78
C GLY A 154 0.22 -11.74 22.48
N ASP A 155 0.65 -12.28 21.35
CA ASP A 155 0.06 -11.98 20.04
C ASP A 155 -1.34 -12.61 19.87
N VAL A 156 -1.55 -13.81 20.42
CA VAL A 156 -2.90 -14.43 20.49
C VAL A 156 -3.85 -13.57 21.32
N GLN A 157 -3.39 -12.98 22.42
CA GLN A 157 -4.22 -12.07 23.24
C GLN A 157 -4.54 -10.75 22.50
N ARG A 158 -3.63 -10.25 21.67
CA ARG A 158 -3.85 -9.04 20.85
C ARG A 158 -4.69 -9.29 19.60
N GLY A 159 -4.73 -10.53 19.11
CA GLY A 159 -5.45 -10.92 17.91
C GLY A 159 -4.71 -10.64 16.59
N HIS A 160 -3.42 -10.30 16.64
CA HIS A 160 -2.56 -10.12 15.46
C HIS A 160 -1.08 -10.41 15.78
N VAL A 161 -0.29 -10.70 14.74
CA VAL A 161 1.17 -10.90 14.86
C VAL A 161 1.87 -9.56 15.10
N SER A 162 2.73 -9.47 16.11
CA SER A 162 3.50 -8.26 16.40
C SER A 162 4.68 -8.11 15.44
N GLN A 163 4.69 -7.04 14.65
CA GLN A 163 5.78 -6.76 13.68
C GLN A 163 6.79 -5.73 14.21
N THR A 164 6.44 -5.00 15.27
CA THR A 164 7.31 -4.02 15.96
C THR A 164 6.98 -3.99 17.44
N ASP A 165 7.90 -3.51 18.27
CA ASP A 165 7.58 -3.09 19.63
C ASP A 165 6.70 -1.83 19.59
N GLU A 166 5.40 -1.98 19.86
CA GLU A 166 4.44 -0.87 19.90
C GLU A 166 4.63 0.03 21.13
N SER A 167 5.24 -0.46 22.21
CA SER A 167 5.51 0.33 23.41
C SER A 167 6.65 1.34 23.21
N ALA A 168 7.47 1.10 22.18
CA ALA A 168 8.57 1.98 21.80
C ALA A 168 8.08 3.30 21.20
N PHE A 169 6.85 3.38 20.65
CA PHE A 169 6.35 4.55 19.95
C PHE A 169 5.06 5.11 20.54
N GLU A 170 4.99 6.42 20.60
CA GLU A 170 3.82 7.17 21.07
C GLU A 170 3.64 8.42 20.20
N VAL A 171 2.48 8.52 19.55
CA VAL A 171 2.11 9.62 18.65
C VAL A 171 2.05 10.94 19.40
N GLY A 172 2.90 11.88 18.97
CA GLY A 172 3.11 13.19 19.58
C GLY A 172 4.23 13.24 20.63
N ARG A 173 4.86 12.10 20.98
CA ARG A 173 6.01 12.05 21.89
C ARG A 173 7.32 11.76 21.15
N ASN A 174 7.33 10.73 20.30
CA ASN A 174 8.52 10.32 19.55
C ASN A 174 8.24 9.94 18.08
N VAL A 175 6.97 9.90 17.68
CA VAL A 175 6.55 9.96 16.27
C VAL A 175 5.54 11.10 16.09
N ALA A 176 5.42 11.68 14.90
CA ALA A 176 4.55 12.84 14.64
C ALA A 176 4.88 14.05 15.54
N THR A 177 6.18 14.36 15.68
CA THR A 177 6.68 15.36 16.64
C THR A 177 7.06 16.70 16.00
N THR A 178 6.77 16.91 14.70
CA THR A 178 7.05 18.21 14.11
C THR A 178 6.13 19.27 14.72
N ALA A 179 6.71 20.33 15.27
CA ALA A 179 5.97 21.36 15.97
C ALA A 179 4.95 22.04 15.06
N GLY A 180 3.72 22.19 15.55
CA GLY A 180 2.61 22.78 14.82
C GLY A 180 1.40 22.99 15.69
N SER A 181 0.29 23.42 15.10
CA SER A 181 -0.96 23.67 15.79
C SER A 181 -2.15 23.31 14.91
N ILE A 182 -3.19 22.78 15.52
CA ILE A 182 -4.49 22.59 14.88
C ILE A 182 -5.13 23.98 14.71
N VAL A 183 -5.43 24.37 13.48
CA VAL A 183 -5.99 25.69 13.14
C VAL A 183 -7.44 25.62 12.65
N TYR A 184 -7.93 24.41 12.34
CA TYR A 184 -9.31 24.14 11.96
C TYR A 184 -9.66 22.71 12.31
N GLU A 185 -10.93 22.46 12.59
CA GLU A 185 -11.48 21.11 12.73
C GLU A 185 -12.95 21.06 12.34
N ASN A 186 -13.37 19.89 11.87
CA ASN A 186 -14.77 19.53 11.68
C ASN A 186 -14.96 18.03 11.94
N GLU A 187 -16.13 17.48 11.62
CA GLU A 187 -16.46 16.09 11.89
C GLU A 187 -15.57 15.07 11.15
N LEU A 188 -14.84 15.47 10.11
CA LEU A 188 -14.00 14.63 9.25
C LEU A 188 -12.51 14.76 9.52
N PHE A 189 -12.01 15.95 9.85
CA PHE A 189 -10.57 16.17 9.96
C PHE A 189 -10.18 17.35 10.86
N GLN A 190 -8.93 17.33 11.30
CA GLN A 190 -8.22 18.48 11.86
C GLN A 190 -7.19 18.99 10.85
N LEU A 191 -7.12 20.31 10.63
CA LEU A 191 -6.08 20.92 9.81
C LEU A 191 -4.92 21.36 10.69
N ILE A 192 -3.74 20.80 10.45
CA ILE A 192 -2.50 21.17 11.13
C ILE A 192 -1.80 22.25 10.33
N GLU A 193 -1.38 23.35 10.96
CA GLU A 193 -0.36 24.26 10.44
C GLU A 193 0.95 24.02 11.20
N TYR A 194 2.03 23.72 10.48
CA TYR A 194 3.34 23.49 11.11
C TYR A 194 4.09 24.79 11.36
N ALA A 195 4.80 24.84 12.49
CA ALA A 195 5.61 25.99 12.87
C ALA A 195 6.79 26.18 11.90
N PRO A 196 7.02 27.38 11.36
CA PRO A 196 8.14 27.65 10.46
C PRO A 196 9.49 27.29 11.08
N LEU A 197 10.40 26.70 10.29
CA LEU A 197 11.79 26.43 10.68
C LEU A 197 12.79 27.41 10.05
N THR A 198 12.29 28.42 9.33
CA THR A 198 13.06 29.43 8.60
C THR A 198 12.51 30.82 8.90
N ALA A 199 13.35 31.86 8.78
CA ALA A 199 12.92 33.25 9.01
C ALA A 199 11.96 33.77 7.92
N GLU A 200 12.10 33.25 6.70
CA GLU A 200 11.21 33.51 5.57
C GLU A 200 10.61 32.20 5.07
N VAL A 201 9.38 32.28 4.58
CA VAL A 201 8.66 31.17 3.95
C VAL A 201 8.19 31.59 2.55
N LYS A 202 8.02 30.61 1.67
CA LYS A 202 7.40 30.82 0.35
C LYS A 202 5.97 31.35 0.51
N ALA A 203 5.57 32.29 -0.34
CA ALA A 203 4.26 32.94 -0.24
C ALA A 203 3.09 31.95 -0.35
N ARG A 204 3.11 31.08 -1.35
CA ARG A 204 2.09 30.06 -1.56
C ARG A 204 2.34 28.87 -0.63
N PRO A 205 1.42 28.56 0.30
CA PRO A 205 1.59 27.45 1.20
C PRO A 205 1.50 26.11 0.45
N LEU A 206 1.92 25.05 1.14
CA LEU A 206 1.77 23.66 0.73
C LEU A 206 0.70 23.00 1.60
N LEU A 207 -0.41 22.56 1.00
CA LEU A 207 -1.41 21.71 1.65
C LEU A 207 -1.16 20.25 1.28
N MET A 208 -0.95 19.40 2.28
CA MET A 208 -0.88 17.95 2.11
C MET A 208 -2.21 17.30 2.49
N VAL A 209 -2.68 16.40 1.63
CA VAL A 209 -3.85 15.53 1.82
C VAL A 209 -3.34 14.08 1.88
N PRO A 210 -3.02 13.58 3.08
CA PRO A 210 -2.58 12.19 3.32
C PRO A 210 -3.75 11.21 3.07
N PRO A 211 -3.48 9.89 3.03
CA PRO A 211 -4.55 8.91 2.96
C PRO A 211 -5.39 8.91 4.24
N CYS A 212 -6.66 8.53 4.12
CA CYS A 212 -7.54 8.18 5.26
C CYS A 212 -7.52 6.68 5.57
N ILE A 213 -6.80 5.88 4.77
CA ILE A 213 -6.39 4.50 5.08
C ILE A 213 -5.05 4.59 5.81
N ASN A 214 -5.02 4.12 7.07
CA ASN A 214 -4.00 4.45 8.06
C ASN A 214 -3.91 5.98 8.31
N LYS A 215 -2.97 6.39 9.18
CA LYS A 215 -2.88 7.76 9.67
C LYS A 215 -1.87 8.61 8.93
N PHE A 216 -2.02 9.93 9.00
CA PHE A 216 -1.18 10.87 8.24
C PHE A 216 0.32 10.81 8.58
N TYR A 217 0.67 10.37 9.80
CA TYR A 217 2.02 10.51 10.34
C TYR A 217 3.06 9.63 9.66
N ILE A 218 2.69 8.84 8.65
CA ILE A 218 3.65 8.29 7.70
C ILE A 218 4.49 9.36 6.99
N LEU A 219 3.92 10.57 6.83
CA LEU A 219 4.62 11.73 6.29
C LEU A 219 5.41 12.51 7.36
N ASP A 220 5.23 12.19 8.65
CA ASP A 220 5.90 12.80 9.80
C ASP A 220 6.26 11.74 10.85
N LEU A 221 7.03 10.70 10.47
CA LEU A 221 7.40 9.62 11.38
C LEU A 221 8.31 10.15 12.50
N GLN A 222 9.62 10.06 12.35
CA GLN A 222 10.61 10.63 13.24
C GLN A 222 11.27 11.86 12.60
N PRO A 223 11.96 12.72 13.36
CA PRO A 223 12.61 13.91 12.81
C PRO A 223 13.55 13.65 11.62
N ASP A 224 14.14 12.46 11.56
CA ASP A 224 15.11 12.05 10.53
C ASP A 224 14.47 11.58 9.22
N ASN A 225 13.21 11.15 9.25
CA ASN A 225 12.47 10.59 8.12
C ASN A 225 11.10 11.24 7.91
N SER A 226 10.92 12.46 8.41
CA SER A 226 9.72 13.27 8.22
C SER A 226 9.79 14.11 6.94
N LEU A 227 8.92 13.80 5.98
CA LEU A 227 8.73 14.60 4.76
C LEU A 227 8.12 15.97 5.09
N ILE A 228 7.23 16.02 6.07
CA ILE A 228 6.60 17.26 6.55
C ILE A 228 7.68 18.20 7.11
N ARG A 229 8.52 17.72 8.04
CA ARG A 229 9.63 18.49 8.60
C ARG A 229 10.58 18.96 7.52
N TYR A 230 10.91 18.09 6.56
CA TYR A 230 11.74 18.45 5.40
C TYR A 230 11.11 19.58 4.59
N ALA A 231 9.82 19.50 4.26
CA ALA A 231 9.13 20.56 3.52
C ALA A 231 9.09 21.89 4.28
N VAL A 232 8.91 21.86 5.61
CA VAL A 232 8.99 23.06 6.45
C VAL A 232 10.41 23.65 6.46
N ALA A 233 11.44 22.81 6.56
CA ALA A 233 12.84 23.23 6.52
C ALA A 233 13.26 23.82 5.17
N GLU A 234 12.63 23.37 4.07
CA GLU A 234 12.77 23.94 2.72
C GLU A 234 11.98 25.27 2.54
N GLY A 235 11.55 25.89 3.65
CA GLY A 235 10.90 27.20 3.68
C GLY A 235 9.46 27.20 3.18
N ASN A 236 8.76 26.06 3.15
CA ASN A 236 7.34 26.05 2.82
C ASN A 236 6.49 26.32 4.08
N ARG A 237 5.39 27.08 3.93
CA ARG A 237 4.32 27.13 4.94
C ARG A 237 3.43 25.90 4.74
N VAL A 238 3.51 24.92 5.65
CA VAL A 238 2.92 23.59 5.45
C VAL A 238 1.63 23.42 6.26
N PHE A 239 0.57 23.00 5.58
CA PHE A 239 -0.69 22.56 6.16
C PHE A 239 -0.90 21.07 5.87
N VAL A 240 -1.48 20.32 6.81
CA VAL A 240 -1.75 18.89 6.64
C VAL A 240 -3.14 18.53 7.16
N VAL A 241 -3.89 17.77 6.36
CA VAL A 241 -5.15 17.16 6.76
C VAL A 241 -4.87 15.95 7.65
N SER A 242 -5.33 16.01 8.91
CA SER A 242 -5.36 14.87 9.83
C SER A 242 -6.78 14.33 9.92
N TRP A 243 -7.07 13.27 9.15
CA TRP A 243 -8.37 12.61 9.14
C TRP A 243 -8.76 12.08 10.53
N ARG A 244 -10.05 12.18 10.86
CA ARG A 244 -10.67 11.53 12.00
C ARG A 244 -10.68 10.02 11.76
N ASN A 245 -10.39 9.23 12.79
CA ASN A 245 -10.73 7.82 12.77
C ASN A 245 -12.25 7.67 13.01
N PRO A 246 -13.03 7.22 12.01
CA PRO A 246 -14.49 7.18 12.09
C PRO A 246 -15.00 6.31 13.23
N ASP A 247 -16.02 6.81 13.91
CA ASP A 247 -16.84 6.06 14.86
C ASP A 247 -18.31 6.00 14.36
N GLU A 248 -19.20 5.40 15.16
CA GLU A 248 -20.61 5.23 14.81
C GLU A 248 -21.32 6.56 14.46
N SER A 249 -20.87 7.71 14.99
CA SER A 249 -21.51 9.00 14.72
C SER A 249 -21.33 9.48 13.26
N VAL A 250 -20.27 9.03 12.59
CA VAL A 250 -19.90 9.45 11.22
C VAL A 250 -19.92 8.32 10.21
N ARG A 251 -20.45 7.15 10.58
CA ARG A 251 -20.55 5.97 9.69
C ARG A 251 -21.39 6.18 8.43
N HIS A 252 -22.22 7.22 8.41
CA HIS A 252 -23.09 7.58 7.30
C HIS A 252 -22.42 8.43 6.22
N LEU A 253 -21.24 8.99 6.50
CA LEU A 253 -20.55 9.88 5.57
C LEU A 253 -20.11 9.14 4.30
N GLY A 254 -20.31 9.79 3.15
CA GLY A 254 -20.00 9.25 1.83
C GLY A 254 -18.74 9.85 1.22
N TRP A 255 -18.45 9.45 -0.03
CA TRP A 255 -17.34 10.01 -0.79
C TRP A 255 -17.45 11.53 -0.95
N ASP A 256 -18.64 12.02 -1.31
CA ASP A 256 -18.92 13.46 -1.48
C ASP A 256 -18.61 14.28 -0.22
N ASP A 257 -18.82 13.73 0.98
CA ASP A 257 -18.49 14.42 2.24
C ASP A 257 -16.97 14.59 2.39
N TYR A 258 -16.19 13.55 2.07
CA TYR A 258 -14.72 13.61 2.09
C TYR A 258 -14.17 14.61 1.06
N ILE A 259 -14.89 14.80 -0.05
CA ILE A 259 -14.52 15.79 -1.06
C ILE A 259 -14.89 17.21 -0.62
N GLU A 260 -16.17 17.47 -0.31
CA GLU A 260 -16.67 18.82 0.01
C GLU A 260 -16.19 19.30 1.38
N GLN A 261 -16.43 18.49 2.42
CA GLN A 261 -16.14 18.84 3.81
C GLN A 261 -14.71 18.44 4.22
N GLY A 262 -14.03 17.62 3.44
CA GLY A 262 -12.61 17.28 3.63
C GLY A 262 -11.69 18.11 2.75
N ALA A 263 -11.39 17.64 1.55
CA ALA A 263 -10.36 18.21 0.68
C ALA A 263 -10.64 19.67 0.26
N ILE A 264 -11.86 19.96 -0.21
CA ILE A 264 -12.24 21.32 -0.65
C ILE A 264 -12.21 22.28 0.55
N GLN A 265 -12.76 21.87 1.69
CA GLN A 265 -12.72 22.67 2.91
C GLN A 265 -11.28 22.94 3.39
N ALA A 266 -10.39 21.95 3.34
CA ALA A 266 -8.98 22.14 3.68
C ALA A 266 -8.27 23.14 2.76
N ILE A 267 -8.56 23.10 1.45
CA ILE A 267 -8.06 24.06 0.47
C ILE A 267 -8.52 25.48 0.82
N ARG A 268 -9.84 25.66 1.05
CA ARG A 268 -10.44 26.95 1.41
C ARG A 268 -9.83 27.54 2.68
N VAL A 269 -9.71 26.73 3.75
CA VAL A 269 -9.11 27.17 5.01
C VAL A 269 -7.64 27.55 4.83
N ALA A 270 -6.86 26.77 4.09
CA ALA A 270 -5.45 27.10 3.82
C ALA A 270 -5.30 28.39 2.99
N GLN A 271 -6.17 28.65 2.02
CA GLN A 271 -6.22 29.91 1.27
C GLN A 271 -6.56 31.09 2.19
N GLU A 272 -7.61 30.97 3.02
CA GLU A 272 -8.02 32.03 3.94
C GLU A 272 -6.95 32.35 5.00
N ILE A 273 -6.25 31.33 5.51
CA ILE A 273 -5.15 31.51 6.48
C ILE A 273 -3.92 32.15 5.82
N SER A 274 -3.62 31.76 4.57
CA SER A 274 -2.45 32.27 3.84
C SER A 274 -2.67 33.61 3.13
N GLY A 275 -3.94 33.98 2.88
CA GLY A 275 -4.28 35.11 2.04
C GLY A 275 -3.88 34.91 0.58
N GLN A 276 -3.67 33.66 0.13
CA GLN A 276 -3.26 33.34 -1.24
C GLN A 276 -4.43 32.76 -2.02
N ASP A 277 -4.67 33.30 -3.23
CA ASP A 277 -5.71 32.79 -4.13
C ASP A 277 -5.38 31.39 -4.66
N ARG A 278 -4.10 31.02 -4.73
CA ARG A 278 -3.66 29.68 -5.13
C ARG A 278 -2.61 29.13 -4.17
N ILE A 279 -2.73 27.84 -3.86
CA ILE A 279 -1.83 27.10 -2.96
C ILE A 279 -1.18 25.93 -3.69
N ASN A 280 0.00 25.48 -3.26
CA ASN A 280 0.52 24.20 -3.72
C ASN A 280 -0.17 23.07 -2.98
N THR A 281 -0.46 21.97 -3.67
CA THR A 281 -1.12 20.81 -3.06
C THR A 281 -0.30 19.55 -3.25
N LEU A 282 -0.43 18.63 -2.30
CA LEU A 282 0.17 17.30 -2.34
C LEU A 282 -0.85 16.29 -1.86
N GLY A 283 -1.05 15.22 -2.62
CA GLY A 283 -1.85 14.09 -2.20
C GLY A 283 -1.01 12.81 -2.18
N PHE A 284 -1.25 11.95 -1.20
CA PHE A 284 -0.54 10.68 -1.05
C PHE A 284 -1.54 9.51 -1.01
N CYS A 285 -1.29 8.47 -1.82
CA CYS A 285 -2.16 7.29 -1.93
C CYS A 285 -3.62 7.71 -2.21
N VAL A 286 -4.61 7.19 -1.49
CA VAL A 286 -6.03 7.59 -1.65
C VAL A 286 -6.26 9.10 -1.39
N GLY A 287 -5.40 9.74 -0.60
CA GLY A 287 -5.42 11.19 -0.40
C GLY A 287 -5.14 11.97 -1.69
N GLY A 288 -4.36 11.40 -2.61
CA GLY A 288 -4.18 11.94 -3.96
C GLY A 288 -5.41 11.78 -4.84
N THR A 289 -6.12 10.66 -4.75
CA THR A 289 -7.38 10.43 -5.46
C THR A 289 -8.47 11.40 -4.96
N ILE A 290 -8.56 11.58 -3.64
CA ILE A 290 -9.44 12.56 -2.98
C ILE A 290 -9.11 13.99 -3.41
N LEU A 291 -7.83 14.39 -3.34
CA LEU A 291 -7.39 15.73 -3.74
C LEU A 291 -7.69 16.01 -5.21
N ALA A 292 -7.36 15.08 -6.12
CA ALA A 292 -7.62 15.25 -7.55
C ALA A 292 -9.12 15.37 -7.84
N THR A 293 -9.95 14.58 -7.15
CA THR A 293 -11.41 14.66 -7.26
C THR A 293 -11.93 16.02 -6.79
N GLY A 294 -11.48 16.51 -5.63
CA GLY A 294 -11.88 17.83 -5.12
C GLY A 294 -11.44 18.98 -6.04
N LEU A 295 -10.25 18.90 -6.64
CA LEU A 295 -9.80 19.89 -7.62
C LEU A 295 -10.62 19.84 -8.92
N ALA A 296 -11.06 18.66 -9.36
CA ALA A 296 -11.93 18.53 -10.52
C ALA A 296 -13.35 19.06 -10.26
N VAL A 297 -13.91 18.83 -9.07
CA VAL A 297 -15.18 19.45 -8.62
C VAL A 297 -15.05 20.98 -8.65
N LEU A 298 -13.98 21.52 -8.07
CA LEU A 298 -13.73 22.96 -8.06
C LEU A 298 -13.56 23.53 -9.47
N ALA A 299 -12.86 22.81 -10.36
CA ALA A 299 -12.72 23.21 -11.77
C ALA A 299 -14.07 23.26 -12.49
N ALA A 300 -14.96 22.29 -12.24
CA ALA A 300 -16.33 22.30 -12.78
C ALA A 300 -17.16 23.49 -12.27
N ARG A 301 -16.90 23.94 -11.02
CA ARG A 301 -17.48 25.16 -10.43
C ARG A 301 -16.80 26.46 -10.88
N GLY A 302 -15.78 26.40 -11.74
CA GLY A 302 -15.04 27.56 -12.25
C GLY A 302 -13.92 28.06 -11.34
N GLU A 303 -13.52 27.28 -10.33
CA GLU A 303 -12.45 27.60 -9.38
C GLU A 303 -11.16 26.84 -9.70
N GLN A 304 -9.99 27.50 -9.62
CA GLN A 304 -8.67 26.88 -9.87
C GLN A 304 -7.66 27.17 -8.73
N PRO A 305 -7.90 26.67 -7.50
CA PRO A 305 -7.13 27.08 -6.32
C PRO A 305 -5.75 26.42 -6.20
N ALA A 306 -5.42 25.41 -7.01
CA ALA A 306 -4.10 24.78 -6.96
C ALA A 306 -3.10 25.53 -7.85
N ALA A 307 -2.01 26.05 -7.29
CA ALA A 307 -0.86 26.59 -8.03
C ALA A 307 0.00 25.48 -8.65
N SER A 308 0.08 24.34 -7.98
CA SER A 308 0.69 23.10 -8.45
C SER A 308 0.09 21.91 -7.70
N VAL A 309 0.17 20.71 -8.27
CA VAL A 309 -0.34 19.47 -7.68
C VAL A 309 0.78 18.44 -7.62
N THR A 310 1.02 17.84 -6.46
CA THR A 310 1.91 16.69 -6.28
C THR A 310 1.07 15.45 -5.99
N LEU A 311 1.29 14.36 -6.73
CA LEU A 311 0.65 13.06 -6.51
C LEU A 311 1.72 12.02 -6.18
N LEU A 312 1.73 11.55 -4.94
CA LEU A 312 2.67 10.53 -4.46
C LEU A 312 1.96 9.17 -4.44
N THR A 313 2.46 8.20 -5.22
CA THR A 313 1.94 6.82 -5.32
C THR A 313 0.40 6.81 -5.33
N THR A 314 -0.18 7.54 -6.27
CA THR A 314 -1.63 7.77 -6.37
C THR A 314 -2.17 7.08 -7.62
N LEU A 315 -3.35 6.48 -7.52
CA LEU A 315 -4.11 5.96 -8.65
C LEU A 315 -5.16 6.97 -9.09
N LEU A 316 -5.16 7.30 -10.38
CA LEU A 316 -6.25 7.97 -11.10
C LEU A 316 -6.82 7.07 -12.21
N ASP A 317 -5.99 6.20 -12.78
CA ASP A 317 -6.40 5.05 -13.59
C ASP A 317 -6.19 3.76 -12.78
N PHE A 318 -7.27 3.03 -12.51
CA PHE A 318 -7.28 1.82 -11.68
C PHE A 318 -7.28 0.51 -12.51
N ALA A 319 -7.03 0.58 -13.83
CA ALA A 319 -7.13 -0.59 -14.72
C ALA A 319 -6.16 -1.73 -14.35
N ASP A 320 -5.00 -1.41 -13.79
CA ASP A 320 -4.03 -2.39 -13.28
C ASP A 320 -3.59 -1.98 -11.87
N ASN A 321 -4.55 -2.02 -10.93
CA ASN A 321 -4.36 -1.58 -9.54
C ASN A 321 -3.54 -2.56 -8.66
N GLY A 322 -2.71 -3.39 -9.28
CA GLY A 322 -1.82 -4.33 -8.63
C GLY A 322 -2.53 -5.58 -8.12
N ILE A 323 -2.05 -6.08 -6.99
CA ILE A 323 -2.52 -7.34 -6.40
C ILE A 323 -3.95 -7.24 -5.85
N LEU A 324 -4.48 -6.04 -5.62
CA LEU A 324 -5.84 -5.86 -5.12
C LEU A 324 -6.89 -6.27 -6.15
N ASP A 325 -6.60 -6.16 -7.45
CA ASP A 325 -7.53 -6.53 -8.51
C ASP A 325 -8.02 -7.98 -8.37
N ILE A 326 -7.18 -8.88 -7.88
CA ILE A 326 -7.53 -10.29 -7.70
C ILE A 326 -8.66 -10.48 -6.68
N PHE A 327 -8.83 -9.56 -5.74
CA PHE A 327 -9.84 -9.64 -4.68
C PHE A 327 -11.11 -8.86 -4.99
N VAL A 328 -11.13 -8.08 -6.08
CA VAL A 328 -12.25 -7.20 -6.42
C VAL A 328 -13.01 -7.76 -7.60
N ASP A 329 -14.25 -8.20 -7.36
CA ASP A 329 -15.24 -8.51 -8.39
C ASP A 329 -16.65 -8.05 -7.99
N GLU A 330 -17.57 -8.03 -8.95
CA GLU A 330 -18.94 -7.51 -8.75
C GLU A 330 -19.66 -8.21 -7.58
N ALA A 331 -19.44 -9.51 -7.38
CA ALA A 331 -20.05 -10.24 -6.28
C ALA A 331 -19.50 -9.77 -4.92
N SER A 332 -18.17 -9.62 -4.80
CA SER A 332 -17.52 -9.10 -3.60
C SER A 332 -17.96 -7.66 -3.29
N VAL A 333 -18.09 -6.81 -4.31
CA VAL A 333 -18.48 -5.40 -4.14
C VAL A 333 -19.94 -5.30 -3.70
N ARG A 334 -20.85 -6.03 -4.35
CA ARG A 334 -22.26 -6.09 -3.93
C ARG A 334 -22.42 -6.59 -2.51
N LEU A 335 -21.62 -7.57 -2.09
CA LEU A 335 -21.63 -8.04 -0.70
C LEU A 335 -21.23 -6.91 0.26
N ARG A 336 -20.18 -6.14 -0.06
CA ARG A 336 -19.77 -4.99 0.75
C ARG A 336 -20.84 -3.89 0.77
N GLU A 337 -21.49 -3.62 -0.35
CA GLU A 337 -22.60 -2.66 -0.42
C GLU A 337 -23.81 -3.09 0.43
N ALA A 338 -24.18 -4.37 0.37
CA ALA A 338 -25.29 -4.91 1.16
C ALA A 338 -24.99 -5.00 2.66
N THR A 339 -23.71 -4.97 3.06
CA THR A 339 -23.30 -5.11 4.48
C THR A 339 -22.88 -3.79 5.12
N LEU A 340 -22.19 -2.93 4.35
CA LEU A 340 -21.60 -1.67 4.82
C LEU A 340 -22.22 -0.43 4.20
N GLY A 341 -22.74 -0.55 2.98
CA GLY A 341 -23.21 0.56 2.17
C GLY A 341 -24.45 1.27 2.74
N PRO A 342 -24.88 2.35 2.07
CA PRO A 342 -26.00 3.18 2.54
C PRO A 342 -27.31 2.39 2.69
N ASP A 343 -27.52 1.40 1.82
CA ASP A 343 -28.73 0.57 1.76
C ASP A 343 -28.62 -0.75 2.54
N SER A 344 -27.59 -0.90 3.39
CA SER A 344 -27.46 -2.08 4.25
C SER A 344 -28.69 -2.21 5.17
N PRO A 345 -29.21 -3.43 5.44
CA PRO A 345 -30.40 -3.61 6.28
C PRO A 345 -30.27 -3.05 7.71
N LYS A 346 -29.03 -2.82 8.19
CA LYS A 346 -28.74 -2.23 9.50
C LYS A 346 -28.43 -0.72 9.42
N GLY A 347 -28.62 -0.12 8.25
CA GLY A 347 -28.10 1.20 7.88
C GLY A 347 -26.59 1.16 7.57
N PRO A 348 -25.99 2.32 7.21
CA PRO A 348 -24.55 2.43 6.98
C PRO A 348 -23.74 1.89 8.15
N GLN A 349 -22.72 1.08 7.86
CA GLN A 349 -21.81 0.50 8.87
C GLN A 349 -20.38 0.96 8.62
N LEU A 350 -19.51 0.78 9.62
CA LEU A 350 -18.07 1.00 9.45
C LEU A 350 -17.39 -0.22 8.82
N LEU A 351 -16.44 0.03 7.93
CA LEU A 351 -15.38 -0.93 7.64
C LEU A 351 -14.35 -0.83 8.77
N HIS A 352 -14.10 -1.93 9.46
CA HIS A 352 -13.13 -1.95 10.55
C HIS A 352 -11.70 -2.00 10.01
N GLY A 353 -10.81 -1.17 10.57
CA GLY A 353 -9.43 -1.03 10.08
C GLY A 353 -8.64 -2.34 10.06
N GLN A 354 -8.97 -3.28 10.96
CA GLN A 354 -8.34 -4.59 11.01
C GLN A 354 -8.60 -5.44 9.75
N GLU A 355 -9.74 -5.25 9.07
CA GLU A 355 -10.02 -5.91 7.79
C GLU A 355 -9.09 -5.43 6.68
N LEU A 356 -8.82 -4.12 6.64
CA LEU A 356 -7.87 -3.52 5.68
C LEU A 356 -6.44 -3.94 6.00
N ALA A 357 -6.01 -3.85 7.26
CA ALA A 357 -4.67 -4.23 7.69
C ALA A 357 -4.34 -5.69 7.37
N THR A 358 -5.34 -6.58 7.56
CA THR A 358 -5.23 -7.99 7.20
C THR A 358 -5.04 -8.14 5.69
N THR A 359 -5.86 -7.47 4.88
CA THR A 359 -5.77 -7.49 3.41
C THR A 359 -4.38 -7.04 2.94
N PHE A 360 -3.86 -5.92 3.45
CA PHE A 360 -2.53 -5.40 3.08
C PHE A 360 -1.38 -6.30 3.55
N SER A 361 -1.47 -6.90 4.74
CA SER A 361 -0.43 -7.80 5.28
C SER A 361 -0.29 -9.08 4.45
N PHE A 362 -1.41 -9.61 3.93
CA PHE A 362 -1.41 -10.79 3.05
C PHE A 362 -0.88 -10.52 1.63
N LEU A 363 -0.69 -9.25 1.23
CA LEU A 363 -0.10 -8.92 -0.06
C LEU A 363 1.40 -9.26 -0.13
N ARG A 364 2.09 -9.40 1.02
CA ARG A 364 3.48 -9.87 1.12
C ARG A 364 3.71 -10.76 2.37
N PRO A 365 3.26 -12.01 2.36
CA PRO A 365 3.32 -12.88 3.55
C PRO A 365 4.75 -13.18 3.99
N ASN A 366 5.69 -13.36 3.06
CA ASN A 366 7.10 -13.57 3.41
C ASN A 366 7.66 -12.42 4.25
N ASP A 367 7.51 -11.19 3.75
CA ASP A 367 8.11 -10.01 4.36
C ASP A 367 7.37 -9.56 5.62
N LEU A 368 6.05 -9.74 5.68
CA LEU A 368 5.17 -9.15 6.70
C LEU A 368 4.58 -10.19 7.67
N VAL A 369 4.67 -11.49 7.40
CA VAL A 369 4.12 -12.53 8.30
C VAL A 369 5.22 -13.52 8.69
N TRP A 370 5.79 -14.24 7.74
CA TRP A 370 6.68 -15.38 8.03
C TRP A 370 8.01 -14.97 8.65
N ASN A 371 8.61 -13.85 8.23
CA ASN A 371 9.83 -13.35 8.87
C ASN A 371 9.65 -13.10 10.38
N TYR A 372 8.50 -12.54 10.79
CA TYR A 372 8.20 -12.27 12.20
C TYR A 372 7.80 -13.53 12.95
N VAL A 373 7.07 -14.46 12.34
CA VAL A 373 6.78 -15.78 12.92
C VAL A 373 8.09 -16.50 13.26
N VAL A 374 9.05 -16.50 12.34
CA VAL A 374 10.36 -17.13 12.56
C VAL A 374 11.16 -16.40 13.63
N GLY A 375 11.33 -15.08 13.53
CA GLY A 375 12.08 -14.30 14.51
C GLY A 375 11.44 -14.34 15.90
N ASN A 376 10.17 -13.94 16.01
CA ASN A 376 9.47 -13.79 17.29
C ASN A 376 9.23 -15.14 17.97
N TYR A 377 8.74 -16.15 17.24
CA TYR A 377 8.25 -17.38 17.86
C TYR A 377 9.29 -18.51 17.87
N LEU A 378 10.10 -18.63 16.81
CA LEU A 378 11.11 -19.70 16.74
C LEU A 378 12.45 -19.30 17.36
N LYS A 379 12.84 -18.03 17.21
CA LYS A 379 14.12 -17.52 17.75
C LYS A 379 13.95 -16.74 19.06
N GLY A 380 12.71 -16.46 19.46
CA GLY A 380 12.42 -15.68 20.66
C GLY A 380 12.95 -14.25 20.58
N GLU A 381 13.14 -13.71 19.38
CA GLU A 381 13.58 -12.34 19.18
C GLU A 381 12.44 -11.37 19.53
N ALA A 382 12.78 -10.22 20.09
CA ALA A 382 11.80 -9.14 20.20
C ALA A 382 11.70 -8.46 18.82
N PRO A 383 10.49 -8.12 18.34
CA PRO A 383 10.37 -7.41 17.08
C PRO A 383 11.09 -6.06 17.19
N PRO A 384 11.92 -5.67 16.21
CA PRO A 384 12.68 -4.44 16.30
C PRO A 384 11.74 -3.23 16.38
N PRO A 385 12.11 -2.14 17.09
CA PRO A 385 11.33 -0.91 17.09
C PRO A 385 11.45 -0.28 15.70
N PHE A 386 10.44 -0.48 14.87
CA PHE A 386 10.40 0.01 13.50
C PHE A 386 9.13 0.85 13.30
N ASP A 387 9.35 2.16 13.24
CA ASP A 387 8.30 3.19 13.13
C ASP A 387 7.31 2.94 11.98
N LEU A 388 7.81 2.43 10.86
CA LEU A 388 6.99 2.06 9.70
C LEU A 388 5.97 0.95 10.00
N LEU A 389 6.35 -0.06 10.78
CA LEU A 389 5.43 -1.14 11.14
C LEU A 389 4.49 -0.71 12.26
N TYR A 390 4.92 0.21 13.12
CA TYR A 390 4.03 0.86 14.10
C TYR A 390 2.91 1.60 13.39
N TRP A 391 3.25 2.41 12.38
CA TRP A 391 2.27 3.07 11.53
C TRP A 391 1.33 2.08 10.81
N ASN A 392 1.87 0.97 10.30
CA ASN A 392 1.09 -0.04 9.59
C ASN A 392 0.07 -0.72 10.51
N GLY A 393 0.45 -1.00 11.77
CA GLY A 393 -0.44 -1.57 12.80
C GLY A 393 -1.51 -0.58 13.29
N ASP A 394 -1.21 0.72 13.28
CA ASP A 394 -2.13 1.79 13.70
C ASP A 394 -3.19 2.12 12.64
N SER A 395 -4.12 1.17 12.47
CA SER A 395 -5.15 1.17 11.44
C SER A 395 -6.24 2.23 11.67
N THR A 396 -7.03 2.49 10.63
CA THR A 396 -8.20 3.39 10.67
C THR A 396 -9.45 2.72 10.13
N ASN A 397 -10.60 3.02 10.72
CA ASN A 397 -11.90 2.64 10.16
C ASN A 397 -12.23 3.51 8.93
N LEU A 398 -13.19 3.08 8.12
CA LEU A 398 -13.78 3.89 7.07
C LEU A 398 -15.31 3.84 7.14
N PRO A 399 -16.04 4.93 6.84
CA PRO A 399 -17.48 4.85 6.65
C PRO A 399 -17.80 3.94 5.47
N GLY A 400 -18.74 3.02 5.65
CA GLY A 400 -19.14 2.06 4.63
C GLY A 400 -19.57 2.69 3.30
N PRO A 401 -20.39 3.76 3.28
CA PRO A 401 -20.74 4.44 2.04
C PRO A 401 -19.54 5.00 1.28
N MET A 402 -18.58 5.63 1.99
CA MET A 402 -17.33 6.12 1.40
C MET A 402 -16.50 4.98 0.80
N TYR A 403 -16.31 3.89 1.55
CA TYR A 403 -15.56 2.72 1.10
C TYR A 403 -16.20 2.03 -0.10
N CYS A 404 -17.51 1.80 -0.06
CA CYS A 404 -18.25 1.17 -1.15
C CYS A 404 -18.18 2.00 -2.44
N TRP A 405 -18.34 3.32 -2.35
CA TRP A 405 -18.18 4.22 -3.49
C TRP A 405 -16.78 4.11 -4.07
N TYR A 406 -15.75 4.18 -3.21
CA TYR A 406 -14.36 4.10 -3.64
C TYR A 406 -14.08 2.77 -4.34
N LEU A 407 -14.49 1.64 -3.74
CA LEU A 407 -14.29 0.31 -4.31
C LEU A 407 -15.02 0.12 -5.65
N ARG A 408 -16.29 0.51 -5.75
CA ARG A 408 -17.10 0.36 -6.97
C ARG A 408 -16.56 1.23 -8.12
N HIS A 409 -16.46 2.54 -7.89
CA HIS A 409 -16.23 3.48 -8.97
C HIS A 409 -14.75 3.61 -9.37
N THR A 410 -13.83 3.17 -8.52
CA THR A 410 -12.39 3.15 -8.85
C THR A 410 -11.90 1.74 -9.15
N TYR A 411 -11.74 0.87 -8.15
CA TYR A 411 -11.14 -0.45 -8.34
C TYR A 411 -11.93 -1.36 -9.28
N LEU A 412 -13.26 -1.38 -9.20
CA LEU A 412 -14.07 -2.27 -10.03
C LEU A 412 -14.38 -1.69 -11.41
N GLN A 413 -14.93 -0.47 -11.45
CA GLN A 413 -15.46 0.11 -12.69
C GLN A 413 -14.50 1.11 -13.36
N ASN A 414 -13.47 1.58 -12.65
CA ASN A 414 -12.44 2.50 -13.14
C ASN A 414 -13.01 3.74 -13.87
N GLU A 415 -14.08 4.30 -13.32
CA GLU A 415 -14.85 5.38 -13.94
C GLU A 415 -14.24 6.76 -13.68
N LEU A 416 -13.37 6.89 -12.67
CA LEU A 416 -12.78 8.17 -12.27
C LEU A 416 -11.94 8.83 -13.38
N LYS A 417 -11.29 8.03 -14.23
CA LYS A 417 -10.49 8.53 -15.35
C LYS A 417 -11.32 9.02 -16.54
N GLU A 418 -12.60 8.67 -16.59
CA GLU A 418 -13.49 8.93 -17.71
C GLU A 418 -14.22 10.28 -17.53
N PRO A 419 -13.94 11.30 -18.37
CA PRO A 419 -14.59 12.60 -18.24
C PRO A 419 -16.12 12.51 -18.31
N GLY A 420 -16.81 13.10 -17.34
CA GLY A 420 -18.27 13.17 -17.24
C GLY A 420 -18.96 11.87 -16.78
N ARG A 421 -18.20 10.81 -16.51
CA ARG A 421 -18.76 9.51 -16.12
C ARG A 421 -19.35 9.57 -14.71
N LEU A 422 -18.57 10.06 -13.75
CA LEU A 422 -18.97 10.21 -12.36
C LEU A 422 -19.56 11.59 -12.07
N THR A 423 -20.54 11.62 -11.17
CA THR A 423 -21.03 12.85 -10.54
C THR A 423 -20.61 12.85 -9.08
N VAL A 424 -19.92 13.89 -8.63
CA VAL A 424 -19.46 14.05 -7.24
C VAL A 424 -19.71 15.49 -6.79
N CYS A 425 -20.29 15.66 -5.62
CA CYS A 425 -20.70 16.94 -5.05
C CYS A 425 -21.58 17.77 -6.02
N GLY A 426 -22.45 17.07 -6.76
CA GLY A 426 -23.34 17.65 -7.78
C GLY A 426 -22.70 17.89 -9.15
N GLU A 427 -21.38 17.75 -9.29
CA GLU A 427 -20.64 18.11 -10.50
C GLU A 427 -20.21 16.89 -11.32
N LYS A 428 -20.20 17.04 -12.64
CA LYS A 428 -19.66 16.04 -13.56
C LYS A 428 -18.13 16.12 -13.55
N LEU A 429 -17.48 15.03 -13.13
CA LEU A 429 -16.04 15.01 -12.95
C LEU A 429 -15.28 14.95 -14.28
N ASP A 430 -14.30 15.83 -14.46
CA ASP A 430 -13.25 15.72 -15.48
C ASP A 430 -11.90 16.06 -14.84
N LEU A 431 -11.07 15.04 -14.59
CA LEU A 431 -9.71 15.24 -14.06
C LEU A 431 -8.83 16.05 -15.03
N GLY A 432 -9.14 16.06 -16.31
CA GLY A 432 -8.49 16.87 -17.33
C GLY A 432 -8.79 18.36 -17.22
N ALA A 433 -9.76 18.78 -16.40
CA ALA A 433 -10.12 20.19 -16.17
C ALA A 433 -9.23 20.88 -15.12
N ILE A 434 -8.38 20.13 -14.40
CA ILE A 434 -7.43 20.68 -13.42
C ILE A 434 -6.33 21.47 -14.15
N ASP A 435 -6.29 22.80 -13.94
CA ASP A 435 -5.32 23.70 -14.57
C ASP A 435 -4.15 24.06 -13.63
N ALA A 436 -3.26 23.08 -13.46
CA ALA A 436 -2.04 23.24 -12.67
C ALA A 436 -0.88 22.38 -13.20
N PRO A 437 0.38 22.80 -13.03
CA PRO A 437 1.53 21.90 -13.15
C PRO A 437 1.42 20.73 -12.17
N VAL A 438 1.78 19.52 -12.62
CA VAL A 438 1.65 18.29 -11.85
C VAL A 438 2.99 17.58 -11.69
N TYR A 439 3.35 17.24 -10.46
CA TYR A 439 4.44 16.33 -10.13
C TYR A 439 3.84 14.97 -9.75
N ILE A 440 4.24 13.91 -10.44
CA ILE A 440 3.72 12.56 -10.25
C ILE A 440 4.88 11.67 -9.85
N TYR A 441 4.71 10.95 -8.75
CA TYR A 441 5.70 10.02 -8.22
C TYR A 441 5.14 8.61 -8.13
N GLY A 442 5.94 7.61 -8.54
CA GLY A 442 5.70 6.19 -8.27
C GLY A 442 6.95 5.50 -7.74
N SER A 443 6.81 4.42 -6.96
CA SER A 443 7.96 3.60 -6.53
C SER A 443 8.08 2.34 -7.39
N ARG A 444 9.30 2.03 -7.85
CA ARG A 444 9.57 0.96 -8.84
C ARG A 444 9.12 -0.43 -8.38
N GLU A 445 9.26 -0.73 -7.10
CA GLU A 445 8.89 -2.02 -6.50
C GLU A 445 7.58 -1.90 -5.69
N ASP A 446 6.74 -0.89 -5.98
CA ASP A 446 5.42 -0.74 -5.37
C ASP A 446 4.44 -1.78 -5.90
N HIS A 447 3.81 -2.52 -4.98
CA HIS A 447 2.82 -3.55 -5.28
C HIS A 447 1.40 -3.11 -4.93
N ILE A 448 1.25 -2.00 -4.18
CA ILE A 448 -0.02 -1.41 -3.79
C ILE A 448 -0.46 -0.43 -4.88
N VAL A 449 0.46 0.43 -5.32
CA VAL A 449 0.27 1.35 -6.45
C VAL A 449 1.40 1.13 -7.44
N PRO A 450 1.27 0.15 -8.35
CA PRO A 450 2.30 -0.12 -9.36
C PRO A 450 2.68 1.16 -10.10
N TRP A 451 3.98 1.39 -10.30
CA TRP A 451 4.44 2.65 -10.89
C TRP A 451 3.88 2.88 -12.31
N HIS A 452 3.59 1.81 -13.07
CA HIS A 452 2.87 1.88 -14.35
C HIS A 452 1.50 2.52 -14.20
N ALA A 453 0.75 2.17 -13.16
CA ALA A 453 -0.58 2.71 -12.88
C ALA A 453 -0.51 4.17 -12.41
N ALA A 454 0.46 4.50 -11.55
CA ALA A 454 0.75 5.90 -11.20
C ALA A 454 1.12 6.73 -12.44
N TYR A 455 1.95 6.17 -13.34
CA TYR A 455 2.40 6.80 -14.58
C TYR A 455 1.23 7.11 -15.53
N ARG A 456 0.19 6.26 -15.61
CA ARG A 456 -1.00 6.54 -16.45
C ARG A 456 -1.70 7.85 -16.11
N SER A 457 -1.53 8.38 -14.89
CA SER A 457 -1.99 9.73 -14.54
C SER A 457 -1.45 10.81 -15.50
N THR A 458 -0.30 10.59 -16.15
CA THR A 458 0.25 11.51 -17.14
C THR A 458 -0.59 11.62 -18.40
N GLN A 459 -1.44 10.62 -18.68
CA GLN A 459 -2.33 10.57 -19.84
C GLN A 459 -3.73 11.13 -19.54
N ILE A 460 -4.05 11.32 -18.25
CA ILE A 460 -5.32 11.89 -17.79
C ILE A 460 -5.19 13.41 -17.60
N LEU A 461 -4.14 13.85 -16.91
CA LEU A 461 -3.97 15.25 -16.52
C LEU A 461 -3.40 16.09 -17.68
N LYS A 462 -3.98 17.25 -17.96
CA LYS A 462 -3.58 18.10 -19.10
C LYS A 462 -2.41 19.04 -18.80
N GLY A 463 -2.24 19.48 -17.56
CA GLY A 463 -1.20 20.43 -17.15
C GLY A 463 0.23 20.00 -17.47
N ARG A 464 1.20 20.90 -17.24
CA ARG A 464 2.64 20.57 -17.38
C ARG A 464 3.00 19.49 -16.36
N LYS A 465 3.42 18.32 -16.83
CA LYS A 465 3.65 17.15 -16.00
C LYS A 465 5.14 16.86 -15.83
N ARG A 466 5.50 16.38 -14.64
CA ARG A 466 6.80 15.78 -14.33
C ARG A 466 6.53 14.43 -13.69
N PHE A 467 7.09 13.35 -14.24
CA PHE A 467 7.06 12.04 -13.60
C PHE A 467 8.44 11.68 -13.06
N VAL A 468 8.49 11.17 -11.83
CA VAL A 468 9.70 10.68 -11.17
C VAL A 468 9.40 9.32 -10.57
N MET A 469 10.35 8.38 -10.71
CA MET A 469 10.23 7.06 -10.13
C MET A 469 11.28 6.85 -9.05
N GLY A 470 10.90 6.53 -7.82
CA GLY A 470 11.84 6.16 -6.77
C GLY A 470 12.11 4.66 -6.75
N ALA A 471 13.28 4.24 -6.25
CA ALA A 471 13.55 2.83 -5.98
C ALA A 471 12.78 2.33 -4.74
N SER A 472 12.71 1.02 -4.56
CA SER A 472 12.01 0.34 -3.46
C SER A 472 10.48 0.35 -3.54
N GLY A 473 9.84 -0.14 -2.48
CA GLY A 473 8.40 -0.36 -2.39
C GLY A 473 7.60 0.87 -1.94
N HIS A 474 6.30 0.68 -1.74
CA HIS A 474 5.31 1.72 -1.47
C HIS A 474 5.79 2.81 -0.50
N ILE A 475 6.09 2.42 0.74
CA ILE A 475 6.52 3.39 1.75
C ILE A 475 8.03 3.65 1.70
N ALA A 476 8.85 2.60 1.57
CA ALA A 476 10.30 2.74 1.64
C ALA A 476 10.93 3.52 0.47
N GLY A 477 10.20 3.66 -0.64
CA GLY A 477 10.55 4.54 -1.76
C GLY A 477 10.09 5.98 -1.54
N VAL A 478 8.83 6.19 -1.12
CA VAL A 478 8.26 7.52 -0.83
C VAL A 478 9.00 8.18 0.33
N ILE A 479 9.12 7.46 1.45
CA ILE A 479 9.79 7.93 2.68
C ILE A 479 11.28 7.57 2.61
N ASN A 480 11.98 8.30 1.74
CA ASN A 480 13.43 8.17 1.57
C ASN A 480 14.08 9.54 1.82
N PRO A 481 14.40 9.90 3.07
CA PRO A 481 15.00 11.20 3.36
C PRO A 481 16.38 11.34 2.68
N PRO A 482 16.78 12.56 2.28
CA PRO A 482 18.14 12.80 1.81
C PRO A 482 19.16 12.43 2.88
N PRO A 483 20.36 11.97 2.49
CA PRO A 483 21.36 11.54 3.46
C PRO A 483 21.78 12.70 4.37
N LYS A 484 21.95 12.40 5.67
CA LYS A 484 22.63 13.33 6.59
C LYS A 484 24.04 13.62 6.08
N PRO A 485 24.60 14.81 6.37
CA PRO A 485 25.98 15.13 6.04
C PRO A 485 26.94 14.02 6.48
N GLY A 486 27.78 13.53 5.56
CA GLY A 486 28.73 12.44 5.81
C GLY A 486 28.15 11.03 5.82
N LYS A 487 26.86 10.83 5.51
CA LYS A 487 26.26 9.50 5.31
C LYS A 487 26.08 9.19 3.82
N PRO A 488 26.24 7.93 3.39
CA PRO A 488 26.02 7.56 2.00
C PRO A 488 24.55 7.73 1.61
N ALA A 489 24.32 8.10 0.36
CA ALA A 489 23.00 8.12 -0.23
C ALA A 489 22.37 6.73 -0.16
N ARG A 490 21.10 6.67 0.25
CA ARG A 490 20.31 5.44 0.22
C ARG A 490 19.47 5.43 -1.05
N ARG A 491 19.45 4.26 -1.72
CA ARG A 491 18.62 4.01 -2.91
C ARG A 491 18.94 4.97 -4.07
N SER A 492 18.00 5.09 -5.01
CA SER A 492 18.08 5.91 -6.21
C SER A 492 16.68 6.31 -6.68
N HIS A 493 16.63 7.18 -7.69
CA HIS A 493 15.41 7.57 -8.40
C HIS A 493 15.70 7.81 -9.88
N TRP A 494 14.67 7.76 -10.73
CA TRP A 494 14.77 7.90 -12.18
C TRP A 494 14.02 9.13 -12.67
N ILE A 495 14.65 9.86 -13.59
CA ILE A 495 14.12 11.05 -14.24
C ILE A 495 14.38 10.96 -15.75
N ALA A 496 13.39 11.28 -16.58
CA ALA A 496 13.56 11.31 -18.04
C ALA A 496 14.50 12.42 -18.51
N LYS A 497 15.26 12.16 -19.58
CA LYS A 497 16.06 13.16 -20.31
C LYS A 497 15.14 14.06 -21.16
N GLY A 498 14.24 14.80 -20.53
CA GLY A 498 13.31 15.72 -21.22
C GLY A 498 11.90 15.74 -20.62
N ALA A 499 10.99 16.45 -21.30
CA ALA A 499 9.60 16.61 -20.88
C ALA A 499 8.63 15.60 -21.51
N ALA A 500 9.13 14.69 -22.36
CA ALA A 500 8.29 13.71 -23.04
C ALA A 500 7.77 12.65 -22.05
N LEU A 501 6.46 12.39 -22.12
CA LEU A 501 5.76 11.39 -21.31
C LEU A 501 4.96 10.48 -22.26
N PRO A 502 5.64 9.53 -22.95
CA PRO A 502 4.98 8.63 -23.90
C PRO A 502 3.86 7.84 -23.21
N ALA A 503 2.86 7.40 -23.96
CA ALA A 503 1.77 6.59 -23.41
C ALA A 503 2.26 5.26 -22.83
N ASP A 504 3.29 4.67 -23.44
CA ASP A 504 3.95 3.47 -22.93
C ASP A 504 4.91 3.82 -21.77
N PRO A 505 4.65 3.38 -20.53
CA PRO A 505 5.56 3.58 -19.39
C PRO A 505 6.94 2.95 -19.60
N GLU A 506 7.05 1.83 -20.33
CA GLU A 506 8.37 1.20 -20.58
C GLU A 506 9.24 2.05 -21.48
N ALA A 507 8.64 2.75 -22.46
CA ALA A 507 9.34 3.73 -23.27
C ALA A 507 9.88 4.89 -22.42
N TRP A 508 9.11 5.35 -21.41
CA TRP A 508 9.59 6.35 -20.46
C TRP A 508 10.78 5.81 -19.65
N PHE A 509 10.66 4.62 -19.08
CA PHE A 509 11.70 4.02 -18.24
C PHE A 509 13.02 3.83 -19.01
N LYS A 510 12.98 3.37 -20.27
CA LYS A 510 14.16 3.25 -21.15
C LYS A 510 14.87 4.58 -21.40
N SER A 511 14.14 5.70 -21.37
CA SER A 511 14.69 7.05 -21.54
C SER A 511 15.18 7.70 -20.24
N ALA A 512 14.81 7.12 -19.09
CA ALA A 512 15.08 7.67 -17.78
C ALA A 512 16.51 7.38 -17.32
N THR A 513 17.11 8.35 -16.62
CA THR A 513 18.43 8.22 -16.03
C THR A 513 18.29 7.98 -14.54
N GLU A 514 19.06 7.03 -14.02
CA GLU A 514 19.13 6.77 -12.58
C GLU A 514 20.01 7.82 -11.88
N HIS A 515 19.51 8.36 -10.79
CA HIS A 515 20.18 9.32 -9.92
C HIS A 515 20.29 8.71 -8.51
N ALA A 516 21.48 8.76 -7.93
CA ALA A 516 21.71 8.23 -6.59
C ALA A 516 21.00 9.08 -5.52
N GLY A 517 20.41 8.42 -4.53
CA GLY A 517 19.79 9.06 -3.37
C GLY A 517 18.31 9.37 -3.50
N SER A 518 17.84 10.20 -2.56
CA SER A 518 16.44 10.61 -2.41
C SER A 518 15.93 11.42 -3.60
N TRP A 519 14.66 11.25 -3.94
CA TRP A 519 13.93 12.08 -4.90
C TRP A 519 13.40 13.38 -4.27
N TRP A 520 13.42 13.53 -2.93
CA TRP A 520 12.89 14.72 -2.25
C TRP A 520 13.54 16.03 -2.70
N PRO A 521 14.86 16.11 -2.97
CA PRO A 521 15.48 17.32 -3.50
C PRO A 521 14.99 17.71 -4.90
N ASP A 522 14.67 16.72 -5.75
CA ASP A 522 14.07 16.97 -7.06
C ASP A 522 12.68 17.60 -6.91
N TRP A 523 11.85 17.01 -6.04
CA TRP A 523 10.53 17.52 -5.72
C TRP A 523 10.57 18.91 -5.08
N SER A 524 11.46 19.16 -4.09
CA SER A 524 11.54 20.45 -3.42
C SER A 524 12.02 21.56 -4.35
N ALA A 525 12.95 21.26 -5.27
CA ALA A 525 13.36 22.18 -6.33
C ALA A 525 12.22 22.49 -7.30
N TRP A 526 11.47 21.47 -7.74
CA TRP A 526 10.29 21.67 -8.58
C TRP A 526 9.21 22.51 -7.86
N LEU A 527 8.91 22.19 -6.60
CA LEU A 527 7.90 22.88 -5.80
C LEU A 527 8.27 24.35 -5.58
N ALA A 528 9.56 24.64 -5.34
CA ALA A 528 10.06 26.00 -5.16
C ALA A 528 9.76 26.89 -6.37
N SER A 529 9.75 26.33 -7.59
CA SER A 529 9.41 27.08 -8.81
C SER A 529 7.93 27.53 -8.89
N HIS A 530 7.06 26.98 -8.04
CA HIS A 530 5.62 27.30 -7.99
C HIS A 530 5.21 28.06 -6.73
N ALA A 531 6.13 28.32 -5.81
CA ALA A 531 5.80 28.74 -4.44
C ALA A 531 5.68 30.27 -4.23
N GLY A 532 5.93 31.07 -5.27
CA GLY A 532 5.87 32.53 -5.22
C GLY A 532 7.07 33.15 -4.49
N THR A 533 7.10 34.49 -4.41
CA THR A 533 8.18 35.24 -3.76
C THR A 533 8.21 34.94 -2.25
N PRO A 534 9.38 34.71 -1.63
CA PRO A 534 9.49 34.56 -0.18
C PRO A 534 8.93 35.76 0.59
N GLN A 535 8.39 35.49 1.77
CA GLN A 535 7.87 36.48 2.71
C GLN A 535 8.27 36.12 4.15
N PRO A 536 8.26 37.08 5.10
CA PRO A 536 8.54 36.79 6.49
C PRO A 536 7.64 35.68 7.04
N ALA A 537 8.23 34.76 7.81
CA ALA A 537 7.49 33.66 8.42
C ALA A 537 6.39 34.20 9.37
N PRO A 538 5.19 33.58 9.39
CA PRO A 538 4.13 33.99 10.30
C PRO A 538 4.57 33.80 11.76
N LYS A 539 4.32 34.81 12.60
CA LYS A 539 4.71 34.80 14.02
C LYS A 539 3.79 33.96 14.91
N ALA A 540 2.60 33.63 14.42
CA ALA A 540 1.60 32.84 15.12
C ALA A 540 0.86 31.94 14.11
N PRO A 541 0.41 30.74 14.52
CA PRO A 541 -0.39 29.87 13.68
C PRO A 541 -1.78 30.46 13.43
N GLY A 542 -2.37 30.12 12.29
CA GLY A 542 -3.70 30.50 11.88
C GLY A 542 -3.83 31.96 11.47
N ASN A 543 -5.00 32.55 11.72
CA ASN A 543 -5.31 33.95 11.52
C ASN A 543 -6.38 34.43 12.52
N ARG A 544 -6.98 35.61 12.29
CA ARG A 544 -8.03 36.16 13.18
C ARG A 544 -9.27 35.27 13.29
N LYS A 545 -9.64 34.58 12.20
CA LYS A 545 -10.81 33.70 12.10
C LYS A 545 -10.49 32.28 12.59
N TYR A 546 -9.36 31.75 12.17
CA TYR A 546 -8.88 30.40 12.46
C TYR A 546 -7.77 30.47 13.50
N LYS A 547 -8.12 30.39 14.78
CA LYS A 547 -7.16 30.43 15.88
C LYS A 547 -6.61 29.02 16.16
N SER A 548 -5.45 28.95 16.79
CA SER A 548 -4.92 27.69 17.33
C SER A 548 -5.92 27.06 18.31
N ILE A 549 -6.24 25.78 18.10
CA ILE A 549 -7.13 24.97 18.94
C ILE A 549 -6.31 24.16 19.94
N GLU A 550 -5.36 23.36 19.45
CA GLU A 550 -4.45 22.54 20.25
C GLU A 550 -3.12 22.29 19.52
N PRO A 551 -2.04 21.89 20.21
CA PRO A 551 -0.77 21.56 19.55
C PRO A 551 -0.88 20.35 18.61
N ALA A 552 -0.06 20.34 17.56
CA ALA A 552 0.18 19.13 16.77
C ALA A 552 0.68 17.97 17.67
N PRO A 553 0.35 16.71 17.36
CA PRO A 553 -0.30 16.24 16.13
C PRO A 553 -1.84 16.24 16.18
N GLY A 554 -2.44 16.87 17.20
CA GLY A 554 -3.89 16.89 17.41
C GLY A 554 -4.44 15.63 18.09
N ARG A 555 -5.73 15.64 18.43
CA ARG A 555 -6.40 14.53 19.10
C ARG A 555 -6.96 13.47 18.14
N TYR A 556 -7.31 13.82 16.90
CA TYR A 556 -7.91 12.87 15.95
C TYR A 556 -6.97 11.72 15.59
N VAL A 557 -5.68 12.02 15.40
CA VAL A 557 -4.67 11.00 15.08
C VAL A 557 -4.42 10.02 16.24
N LYS A 558 -4.76 10.39 17.48
CA LYS A 558 -4.55 9.57 18.68
C LYS A 558 -5.69 8.57 18.92
N VAL A 559 -6.79 8.68 18.17
CA VAL A 559 -7.93 7.77 18.25
C VAL A 559 -7.56 6.41 17.64
N LYS A 560 -7.74 5.33 18.41
CA LYS A 560 -7.56 3.95 17.94
C LYS A 560 -8.81 3.46 17.21
N ALA A 561 -8.64 2.53 16.27
CA ALA A 561 -9.72 1.93 15.48
C ALA A 561 -10.64 1.04 16.31
#